data_AF-A0A0M2PSZ6-F1
#
_entry.id   AF-A0A0M2PSZ6-F1
#
_cell.length_a   1.000
_cell.length_b   1.000
_cell.length_c   1.000
_cell.angle_alpha   90.00
_cell.angle_beta   90.00
_cell.angle_gamma   90.00
#
_symmetry.space_group_name_H-M   'P 1'
#
loop_
_entity.id
_entity.type
_entity.pdbx_description
1 polymer ?
#
loop_
_entity_poly.entity_id
_entity_poly.type
_entity_poly.pdbx_seq_one_letter_code
_entity_poly.pdbx_strand_id
1 'polypeptide(L)' 'MGNCQYIYTKGCTALQAGDWVALYEPPSKYAHDRGLLLCETSADHWLLWVPDHGEVELCLRQVCPTS' A
#
# COMPACT_ATOMS: atom_id res chain seq x y z
N MET A 1 7.10 -8.82 13.87
CA MET A 1 5.88 -8.01 14.06
C MET A 1 6.02 -6.82 13.14
N GLY A 2 5.57 -6.94 11.89
CA GLY A 2 5.74 -5.91 10.87
C GLY A 2 4.85 -4.71 11.20
N ASN A 3 5.42 -3.51 11.17
CA ASN A 3 4.64 -2.29 11.32
C ASN A 3 3.86 -2.07 10.02
N CYS A 4 2.54 -1.96 10.11
CA CYS A 4 1.71 -1.64 8.95
C CYS A 4 1.91 -0.18 8.55
N GLN A 5 2.01 0.07 7.26
CA GLN A 5 2.08 1.42 6.71
C GLN A 5 0.68 2.00 6.63
N TYR A 6 0.50 3.22 7.13
CA TYR A 6 -0.78 3.91 7.07
C TYR A 6 -0.95 4.60 5.72
N ILE A 7 -2.00 4.23 4.98
CA ILE A 7 -2.31 4.80 3.68
C ILE A 7 -3.49 5.77 3.82
N TYR A 8 -3.31 6.99 3.30
CA TYR A 8 -4.35 8.00 3.23
C TYR A 8 -4.92 8.05 1.81
N THR A 9 -6.12 7.49 1.62
CA THR A 9 -6.86 7.62 0.37
C THR A 9 -7.69 8.91 0.37
N LYS A 10 -7.90 9.51 -0.81
CA LYS A 10 -8.80 10.66 -0.93
C LYS A 10 -10.25 10.17 -0.72
N GLY A 11 -10.76 10.36 0.50
CA GLY A 11 -12.06 9.85 0.94
C GLY A 11 -11.96 8.43 1.51
N CYS A 12 -13.00 7.96 2.19
CA CYS A 12 -13.01 6.64 2.84
C CYS A 12 -13.36 5.50 1.86
N THR A 13 -12.82 5.54 0.65
CA THR A 13 -13.01 4.47 -0.36
C THR A 13 -12.08 3.33 -0.01
N ALA A 14 -12.60 2.11 0.10
CA ALA A 14 -11.78 0.93 0.36
C ALA A 14 -10.75 0.73 -0.75
N LEU A 15 -9.56 0.25 -0.38
CA LEU A 15 -8.50 -0.12 -1.33
C LEU A 15 -9.00 -1.19 -2.30
N GLN A 16 -8.67 -1.03 -3.58
CA GLN A 16 -9.01 -1.98 -4.63
C GLN A 16 -7.77 -2.37 -5.45
N ALA A 17 -7.79 -3.58 -5.99
CA ALA A 17 -6.82 -3.97 -7.01
C ALA A 17 -6.87 -2.99 -8.19
N GLY A 18 -5.71 -2.51 -8.61
CA GLY A 18 -5.58 -1.46 -9.61
C GLY A 18 -5.33 -0.06 -9.04
N ASP A 19 -5.49 0.14 -7.72
CA ASP A 19 -5.21 1.43 -7.10
C ASP A 19 -3.70 1.65 -6.91
N TRP A 20 -3.29 2.90 -7.11
CA TRP A 20 -1.94 3.35 -6.79
C TRP A 20 -1.92 4.00 -5.41
N VAL A 21 -1.13 3.46 -4.50
CA VAL A 21 -0.96 3.96 -3.13
C VAL A 21 0.45 4.50 -2.91
N ALA A 22 0.57 5.56 -2.11
CA ALA A 22 1.86 6.09 -1.70
C ALA A 22 2.43 5.28 -0.52
N LEU A 23 3.68 4.83 -0.64
CA LEU A 23 4.39 4.06 0.36
C LEU A 23 5.20 5.00 1.24
N TYR A 24 4.93 4.99 2.54
CA TYR A 24 5.69 5.79 3.51
C TYR A 24 7.10 5.21 3.73
N GLU A 25 7.19 3.89 3.73
CA GLU A 25 8.44 3.13 3.82
C GLU A 25 8.57 2.23 2.58
N PRO A 26 9.20 2.74 1.49
CA PRO A 26 9.48 1.92 0.33
C PRO A 26 10.36 0.72 0.69
N PRO A 27 10.20 -0.43 0.02
CA PRO A 27 10.93 -1.66 0.36
C PRO A 27 12.45 -1.55 0.11
N SER A 28 12.89 -0.56 -0.67
CA SER A 28 14.30 -0.23 -0.82
C SER A 28 14.49 1.24 -1.18
N LYS A 29 15.71 1.77 -1.02
CA LYS A 29 16.08 3.13 -1.42
C LYS A 29 16.00 3.41 -2.93
N TYR A 30 15.86 2.37 -3.74
CA TYR A 30 15.73 2.47 -5.20
C TYR A 30 14.30 2.25 -5.67
N ALA A 31 13.40 1.83 -4.77
CA ALA A 31 12.01 1.60 -5.11
C ALA A 31 11.28 2.93 -5.25
N HIS A 32 10.28 2.97 -6.12
CA HIS A 32 9.38 4.11 -6.21
C HIS A 32 8.60 4.27 -4.89
N ASP A 33 8.29 5.51 -4.53
CA ASP A 33 7.43 5.87 -3.39
C ASP A 33 5.93 5.52 -3.59
N ARG A 34 5.58 4.78 -4.66
CA ARG A 34 4.22 4.31 -4.91
C ARG A 34 4.20 2.87 -5.38
N GLY A 35 3.17 2.14 -4.97
CA GLY A 35 2.89 0.78 -5.42
C GLY A 35 1.49 0.65 -6.00
N LEU A 36 1.36 -0.22 -7.00
CA LEU A 36 0.09 -0.66 -7.57
C LEU A 36 -0.44 -1.85 -6.77
N LEU A 37 -1.65 -1.76 -6.23
CA LEU A 37 -2.31 -2.88 -5.57
C LEU A 37 -2.67 -3.96 -6.58
N LEU A 38 -2.21 -5.18 -6.36
CA LEU A 38 -2.54 -6.34 -7.20
C LEU A 38 -3.70 -7.14 -6.59
N CYS A 39 -3.58 -7.52 -5.31
CA CYS A 39 -4.63 -8.21 -4.57
C CYS A 39 -4.44 -8.10 -3.05
N GLU A 40 -5.54 -8.23 -2.32
CA GLU A 40 -5.53 -8.39 -0.86
C GLU A 40 -5.20 -9.85 -0.52
N THR A 41 -4.15 -10.07 0.26
CA THR A 41 -3.74 -11.41 0.73
C THR A 41 -4.36 -11.73 2.09
N SER A 42 -4.58 -10.71 2.92
CA SER A 42 -5.32 -10.78 4.20
C SER A 42 -5.82 -9.40 4.64
N ALA A 43 -6.59 -9.32 5.73
CA ALA A 43 -7.31 -8.11 6.19
C ALA A 43 -6.52 -6.79 6.28
N ASP A 44 -5.19 -6.84 6.38
CA ASP A 44 -4.33 -5.65 6.30
C ASP A 44 -3.11 -5.91 5.38
N HIS A 45 -3.01 -7.03 4.66
CA HIS A 45 -1.87 -7.32 3.78
C HIS A 45 -2.28 -7.30 2.33
N TRP A 46 -1.45 -6.63 1.53
CA TRP A 46 -1.65 -6.46 0.12
C TRP A 46 -0.41 -6.90 -0.62
N LEU A 47 -0.61 -7.61 -1.74
CA LEU A 47 0.41 -7.78 -2.75
C LEU A 47 0.41 -6.55 -3.65
N LEU A 48 1.57 -5.93 -3.79
CA LEU A 48 1.77 -4.75 -4.62
C LEU A 48 2.83 -5.00 -5.66
N TRP A 49 2.73 -4.31 -6.79
CA TRP A 49 3.86 -4.08 -7.69
C TRP A 49 4.42 -2.67 -7.48
N VAL A 50 5.71 -2.58 -7.19
CA VAL A 50 6.42 -1.32 -6.99
C VAL A 50 7.45 -1.15 -8.12
N PRO A 51 7.39 -0.05 -8.91
CA PRO A 51 8.40 0.22 -9.92
C PRO A 51 9.81 0.21 -9.31
N ASP A 52 10.77 -0.30 -10.07
CA ASP A 52 12.18 -0.45 -9.68
C ASP A 52 12.43 -1.39 -8.48
N HIS A 53 11.42 -2.17 -8.08
CA HIS A 53 11.53 -3.22 -7.07
C HIS A 53 10.88 -4.55 -7.50
N GLY A 54 9.67 -4.51 -8.06
CA GLY A 54 8.88 -5.69 -8.40
C GLY A 54 7.74 -5.94 -7.41
N GLU A 55 7.33 -7.19 -7.27
CA GLU A 55 6.24 -7.59 -6.39
C GLU A 55 6.67 -7.68 -4.93
N VAL A 56 5.87 -7.13 -4.02
CA VAL A 56 6.11 -7.14 -2.58
C VAL A 56 4.80 -7.22 -1.82
N GLU A 57 4.77 -8.02 -0.76
CA GLU A 57 3.65 -8.07 0.18
C GLU A 57 3.92 -7.08 1.33
N LEU A 58 3.00 -6.12 1.53
CA LEU A 58 3.09 -5.12 2.58
C LEU A 58 1.83 -5.10 3.42
N CYS A 59 1.99 -4.85 4.73
CA CYS A 59 0.85 -4.54 5.58
C CYS A 59 0.45 -3.07 5.36
N LEU A 60 -0.75 -2.84 4.83
CA LEU A 60 -1.32 -1.52 4.55
C LEU A 60 -2.60 -1.33 5.36
N ARG A 61 -2.63 -0.28 6.18
CA ARG A 61 -3.82 0.09 6.95
C ARG A 61 -4.38 1.41 6.44
N GLN A 62 -5.59 1.38 5.90
CA GLN A 62 -6.26 2.58 5.42
C GLN A 62 -6.75 3.42 6.60
N VAL A 63 -6.44 4.72 6.59
CA VAL A 63 -6.96 5.69 7.56
C VAL A 63 -7.88 6.66 6.85
N CYS A 64 -9.15 6.66 7.25
CA CYS A 64 -10.12 7.63 6.76
C CYS A 64 -10.06 8.89 7.65
N PRO A 65 -9.86 10.10 7.09
CA PRO A 65 -10.01 11.31 7.87
C PRO A 65 -11.46 11.45 8.35
N THR A 66 -11.66 11.46 9.67
CA THR A 66 -12.94 11.86 10.28
C THR A 66 -13.17 13.34 9.97
N SER A 67 -14.31 13.66 9.36
CA SER A 67 -14.74 15.04 9.08
C SER A 67 -14.84 15.89 10.33
#